data_AF-A0AA37WMH8-F1
#
_entry.id   AF-A0AA37WMH8-F1
#
_cell.length_a   1.000
_cell.length_b   1.000
_cell.length_c   1.000
_cell.angle_alpha   90.00
_cell.angle_beta   90.00
_cell.angle_gamma   90.00
#
_symmetry.space_group_name_H-M   'P 1'
#
loop_
_entity.id
_entity.type
_entity.pdbx_description
1 polymer ?
#
loop_
_entity_poly.entity_id
_entity_poly.type
_entity_poly.pdbx_seq_one_letter_code
_entity_poly.pdbx_strand_id
1 'polypeptide(L)'
;MKQDQSVQNKEALAPYKTAIARYVRASMVLRNLRYDDLATALETRGISLSPDNLRSKVSKGIFSADLFLALLDVMEVGDSACEEVLKLVREQQNSD
;
A
#
# COMPACT_ATOMS: atom_id res chain seq x y z
N MET A 1 -14.47 -23.98 -7.50
CA MET A 1 -14.68 -22.70 -6.77
C MET A 1 -15.83 -21.97 -7.44
N LYS A 2 -16.84 -21.49 -6.69
CA LYS A 2 -17.96 -20.72 -7.27
C LYS A 2 -17.46 -19.34 -7.67
N GLN A 3 -17.65 -18.95 -8.92
CA GLN A 3 -17.17 -17.69 -9.50
C GLN A 3 -17.61 -16.46 -8.69
N ASP A 4 -18.79 -16.54 -8.07
CA ASP A 4 -19.36 -15.50 -7.21
C ASP A 4 -18.52 -15.21 -5.95
N GLN A 5 -17.88 -16.23 -5.36
CA GLN A 5 -17.10 -16.06 -4.14
C GLN A 5 -15.86 -15.18 -4.37
N SER A 6 -15.22 -15.28 -5.54
CA SER A 6 -14.05 -14.46 -5.84
C SER A 6 -14.42 -12.99 -6.04
N VAL A 7 -15.60 -12.71 -6.59
CA VAL A 7 -16.10 -11.34 -6.78
C VAL A 7 -16.44 -10.73 -5.42
N GLN A 8 -17.20 -11.45 -4.59
CA GLN A 8 -17.55 -11.01 -3.24
C GLN A 8 -16.31 -10.76 -2.38
N ASN A 9 -15.30 -11.64 -2.43
CA ASN A 9 -14.06 -11.44 -1.69
C ASN A 9 -13.31 -10.19 -2.17
N LYS A 10 -13.30 -9.93 -3.49
CA LYS A 10 -12.65 -8.74 -4.06
C LYS A 10 -13.34 -7.46 -3.59
N GLU A 11 -14.67 -7.45 -3.52
CA GLU A 11 -15.46 -6.33 -3.00
C GLU A 11 -15.21 -6.12 -1.51
N ALA A 12 -15.27 -7.18 -0.71
CA ALA A 12 -15.01 -7.12 0.73
C ALA A 12 -13.57 -6.66 1.08
N LEU A 13 -12.60 -6.94 0.21
CA LEU A 13 -11.21 -6.50 0.36
C LEU A 13 -10.93 -5.10 -0.20
N ALA A 14 -11.86 -4.51 -0.95
CA ALA A 14 -11.65 -3.22 -1.61
C ALA A 14 -11.35 -2.05 -0.64
N PRO A 15 -11.96 -1.96 0.56
CA PRO A 15 -11.62 -0.91 1.53
C PRO A 15 -10.16 -1.01 2.01
N TYR A 16 -9.69 -2.21 2.35
CA TYR A 16 -8.29 -2.45 2.77
C TYR A 16 -7.30 -2.05 1.69
N LYS A 17 -7.57 -2.46 0.46
CA LYS A 17 -6.79 -2.13 -0.71
C LYS A 17 -6.66 -0.62 -0.92
N THR A 18 -7.77 0.09 -0.74
CA THR A 18 -7.83 1.55 -0.91
C THR A 18 -7.13 2.27 0.26
N ALA A 19 -7.31 1.80 1.49
CA ALA A 19 -6.66 2.32 2.68
C ALA A 19 -5.14 2.19 2.62
N ILE A 20 -4.62 1.01 2.25
CA ILE A 20 -3.17 0.78 2.07
C ILE A 20 -2.62 1.75 1.02
N ALA A 21 -3.27 1.85 -0.15
CA ALA A 21 -2.82 2.75 -1.20
C ALA A 21 -2.87 4.23 -0.79
N ARG A 22 -3.87 4.64 0.00
CA ARG A 22 -3.98 6.00 0.54
C ARG A 22 -2.87 6.28 1.55
N TYR A 23 -2.62 5.32 2.45
CA TYR A 23 -1.57 5.41 3.46
C TYR A 23 -0.18 5.55 2.85
N VAL A 24 0.16 4.71 1.87
CA VAL A 24 1.46 4.77 1.19
C VAL A 24 1.66 6.14 0.52
N ARG A 25 0.66 6.64 -0.21
CA ARG A 25 0.76 7.96 -0.85
C ARG A 25 0.90 9.09 0.16
N ALA A 26 0.12 9.07 1.24
CA ALA A 26 0.21 10.09 2.29
C ALA A 26 1.59 10.08 2.96
N SER A 27 2.12 8.89 3.25
CA SER A 27 3.45 8.71 3.83
C SER A 27 4.56 9.27 2.92
N MET A 28 4.47 8.99 1.61
CA MET A 28 5.38 9.58 0.62
C MET A 28 5.33 11.11 0.63
N VAL A 29 4.12 11.70 0.59
CA VAL A 29 3.96 13.16 0.59
C VAL A 29 4.52 13.79 1.86
N LEU A 30 4.20 13.24 3.03
CA LEU A 30 4.67 13.73 4.33
C LEU A 30 6.20 13.72 4.44
N ARG A 31 6.87 12.81 3.73
CA ARG A 31 8.32 12.63 3.74
C ARG A 31 9.01 13.19 2.51
N ASN A 32 8.27 13.87 1.63
CA ASN A 32 8.76 14.41 0.36
C ASN A 32 9.44 13.35 -0.54
N LEU A 33 8.91 12.12 -0.56
CA LEU A 33 9.43 10.99 -1.34
C LEU A 33 8.68 10.85 -2.68
N ARG A 34 9.44 10.49 -3.72
CA ARG A 34 8.96 10.11 -5.05
C ARG A 34 9.13 8.60 -5.25
N TYR A 35 8.50 8.07 -6.30
CA TYR A 35 8.66 6.64 -6.65
C TYR A 35 10.10 6.28 -7.03
N ASP A 36 10.86 7.23 -7.57
CA ASP A 36 12.28 7.07 -7.91
C ASP A 36 13.12 6.86 -6.64
N ASP A 37 12.78 7.58 -5.56
CA ASP A 37 13.45 7.47 -4.26
C ASP A 37 13.16 6.10 -3.62
N LEU A 38 11.90 5.65 -3.67
CA LEU A 38 11.51 4.32 -3.16
C LEU A 38 12.19 3.19 -3.94
N ALA A 39 12.23 3.29 -5.27
CA ALA A 39 12.90 2.30 -6.12
C ALA A 39 14.38 2.19 -5.77
N THR A 40 15.05 3.35 -5.61
CA THR A 40 16.45 3.41 -5.20
C THR A 40 16.66 2.80 -3.82
N ALA A 41 15.83 3.15 -2.84
CA ALA A 41 15.94 2.63 -1.47
C ALA A 41 15.67 1.11 -1.38
N LEU A 42 14.77 0.58 -2.21
CA LEU A 42 14.53 -0.86 -2.31
C LEU A 42 15.69 -1.59 -2.99
N GLU A 43 16.30 -0.99 -4.03
CA GLU A 43 17.47 -1.56 -4.71
C GLU A 43 18.65 -1.73 -3.75
N THR A 44 18.87 -0.79 -2.82
CA THR A 44 19.92 -0.94 -1.78
C THR A 44 19.71 -2.14 -0.86
N ARG A 45 18.49 -2.70 -0.82
CA ARG A 45 18.11 -3.91 -0.07
C ARG A 45 18.02 -5.15 -0.97
N GLY A 46 18.44 -5.07 -2.23
CA GLY A 46 18.38 -6.15 -3.21
C GLY A 46 17.00 -6.37 -3.83
N ILE A 47 16.07 -5.43 -3.68
CA ILE A 47 14.71 -5.50 -4.23
C ILE A 47 14.62 -4.57 -5.44
N SER A 48 14.71 -5.14 -6.64
CA SER A 48 14.68 -4.34 -7.87
C SER A 48 13.26 -4.14 -8.40
N LEU A 49 12.76 -2.91 -8.35
CA LEU A 49 11.47 -2.50 -8.89
C LEU A 49 11.59 -1.14 -9.59
N SER A 50 11.01 -1.01 -10.79
CA SER A 50 10.99 0.29 -11.46
C SER A 50 10.01 1.26 -10.80
N PRO A 51 10.24 2.59 -10.90
CA PRO A 51 9.32 3.60 -10.38
C PRO A 51 7.90 3.47 -10.94
N ASP A 52 7.77 3.12 -12.22
CA ASP A 52 6.47 2.88 -12.87
C ASP A 52 5.78 1.62 -12.33
N ASN A 53 6.55 0.56 -12.00
CA ASN A 53 6.01 -0.63 -11.37
C ASN A 53 5.44 -0.31 -9.98
N LEU A 54 6.19 0.44 -9.15
CA LEU A 54 5.74 0.91 -7.85
C LEU A 54 4.49 1.79 -7.97
N ARG A 55 4.49 2.77 -8.89
CA ARG A 55 3.32 3.61 -9.15
C ARG A 55 2.09 2.79 -9.52
N SER A 56 2.25 1.77 -10.37
CA SER A 56 1.16 0.88 -10.77
C SER A 56 0.63 0.08 -9.58
N LYS A 57 1.52 -0.48 -8.75
CA LYS A 57 1.16 -1.26 -7.56
C LYS A 57 0.44 -0.41 -6.52
N VAL A 58 0.95 0.80 -6.24
CA VAL A 58 0.31 1.76 -5.34
C VAL A 58 -1.04 2.22 -5.89
N SER A 59 -1.10 2.58 -7.17
CA SER A 59 -2.35 2.98 -7.84
C SER A 59 -3.42 1.91 -7.74
N LYS A 60 -3.02 0.66 -7.97
CA LYS A 60 -3.88 -0.49 -7.92
C LYS A 60 -3.98 -1.10 -6.53
N GLY A 61 -3.38 -0.58 -5.45
CA GLY A 61 -3.39 -1.19 -4.12
C GLY A 61 -2.97 -2.67 -4.06
N ILE A 62 -2.14 -3.14 -4.98
CA ILE A 62 -1.72 -4.55 -5.06
C ILE A 62 -0.32 -4.74 -4.48
N PHE A 63 -0.27 -5.16 -3.22
CA PHE A 63 0.98 -5.44 -2.51
C PHE A 63 0.93 -6.85 -1.98
N SER A 64 2.03 -7.57 -2.17
CA SER A 64 2.34 -8.71 -1.31
C SER A 64 2.75 -8.17 0.07
N ALA A 65 2.59 -8.98 1.11
CA ALA A 65 2.82 -8.54 2.49
C ALA A 65 4.29 -8.13 2.73
N ASP A 66 5.23 -8.86 2.12
CA ASP A 66 6.66 -8.57 2.11
C ASP A 66 6.98 -7.21 1.47
N LEU A 67 6.42 -6.91 0.28
CA LEU A 67 6.62 -5.62 -0.38
C LEU A 67 6.00 -4.47 0.42
N PHE A 68 4.83 -4.68 1.02
CA PHE A 68 4.22 -3.66 1.87
C PHE A 68 5.14 -3.34 3.05
N LEU A 69 5.64 -4.35 3.76
CA LEU A 69 6.59 -4.16 4.87
C LEU A 69 7.90 -3.50 4.41
N ALA A 70 8.45 -3.90 3.27
CA ALA A 70 9.64 -3.26 2.71
C ALA A 70 9.40 -1.78 2.41
N LEU A 71 8.21 -1.42 1.89
CA LEU A 71 7.84 -0.02 1.66
C LEU A 71 7.70 0.76 2.97
N LEU A 72 7.14 0.15 4.00
CA LEU A 72 7.06 0.78 5.32
C LEU A 72 8.46 1.06 5.88
N ASP A 73 9.36 0.08 5.79
CA ASP A 73 10.75 0.19 6.22
C ASP A 73 11.52 1.28 5.45
N VAL A 74 11.46 1.28 4.11
CA VAL A 74 12.20 2.29 3.30
C VAL A 74 11.64 3.70 3.45
N MET A 75 10.36 3.83 3.80
CA MET A 75 9.74 5.12 4.11
C MET A 75 9.98 5.52 5.56
N GLU A 76 10.59 4.70 6.41
CA GLU A 76 10.77 4.99 7.84
C GLU A 76 9.44 5.39 8.50
N VAL A 77 8.37 4.60 8.26
CA VAL A 77 7.12 4.78 9.00
C VAL A 77 7.25 4.16 10.40
N GLY A 78 6.59 4.79 11.37
CA GLY A 78 6.60 4.31 12.75
C GLY A 78 5.72 3.08 12.97
N ASP A 79 5.80 2.54 14.18
CA ASP A 79 5.12 1.30 14.61
C ASP A 79 3.59 1.37 14.50
N SER A 80 3.02 2.58 14.42
CA SER A 80 1.57 2.84 14.28
C SER A 80 1.02 2.63 12.86
N ALA A 81 1.85 2.30 11.87
CA ALA A 81 1.45 2.25 10.47
C ALA A 81 0.24 1.34 10.20
N CYS A 82 0.21 0.15 10.80
CA CYS A 82 -0.92 -0.78 10.67
C CYS A 82 -2.20 -0.22 11.31
N GLU A 83 -2.09 0.43 12.47
CA GLU A 83 -3.22 1.05 13.15
C GLU A 83 -3.82 2.20 12.34
N GLU A 84 -2.96 3.02 11.74
CA GLU A 84 -3.35 4.12 10.86
C GLU A 84 -4.05 3.62 9.59
N VAL A 85 -3.54 2.57 8.95
CA VAL A 85 -4.21 1.92 7.82
C VAL A 85 -5.59 1.40 8.24
N LEU A 86 -5.70 0.71 9.38
CA LEU A 86 -6.98 0.20 9.86
C LEU A 86 -7.98 1.31 10.21
N LYS A 87 -7.49 2.47 10.67
CA LYS A 87 -8.33 3.65 10.87
C LYS A 87 -8.92 4.13 9.55
N LEU A 88 -8.11 4.22 8.49
CA LEU A 88 -8.58 4.59 7.15
C LEU A 88 -9.62 3.60 6.59
N VAL A 89 -9.48 2.30 6.88
CA VAL A 89 -10.49 1.29 6.50
C VAL A 89 -11.83 1.57 7.18
N ARG A 90 -11.82 1.79 8.50
CA ARG A 90 -13.05 2.07 9.26
C ARG A 90 -13.71 3.38 8.83
N GLU A 91 -12.93 4.40 8.53
CA GLU A 91 -13.45 5.68 8.00
C GLU A 91 -14.19 5.49 6.68
N GLN A 92 -13.64 4.66 5.77
CA GLN A 92 -14.29 4.35 4.49
C GLN A 92 -15.60 3.59 4.69
N GLN A 93 -15.61 2.58 5.57
CA GLN A 93 -16.80 1.77 5.84
C GLN A 93 -17.91 2.53 6.56
N ASN A 94 -17.59 3.61 7.27
CA ASN A 94 -18.57 4.47 7.95
C ASN A 94 -19.09 5.62 7.06
N SER A 95 -18.53 5.79 5.85
CA SER A 95 -18.90 6.84 4.90
C SER A 95 -19.87 6.37 3.81
N ASP A 96 -20.17 5.07 3.78
CA ASP A 96 -21.16 4.41 2.91
C ASP A 96 -22.43 4.07 3.73
#